data_AF-A0A1J0GMT6-F1
#
_entry.id   AF-A0A1J0GMT6-F1
#
_cell.length_a   1.000
_cell.length_b   1.000
_cell.length_c   1.000
_cell.angle_alpha   90.00
_cell.angle_beta   90.00
_cell.angle_gamma   90.00
#
_symmetry.space_group_name_H-M   'P 1'
#
loop_
_entity.id
_entity.type
_entity.pdbx_description
1 polymer ?
#
loop_
_entity_poly.entity_id
_entity_poly.type
_entity_poly.pdbx_seq_one_letter_code
_entity_poly.pdbx_strand_id
1 'polypeptide(L)'
;MATGCSTNEAKVKTDAKVAAVNTTKTETSKVAVSGELKVHYINVGQADSILIQQGSSSMLIDAGNNADSQTVKKYITDQGITNLDFLVGTHPHEDHIGGLDYVINSFKIGKIYMPKATSTTKTFTDVVNAIKSKGMKVSAPTPGESFKLGEATCTILAPNGSGYKDTNNDSIVIKVTFGGNSFLFTGDAEDVSENEMLAKGYDLKADVLKVGHHGSNSSTTQKFLDAVNPKYAVISVGKGNDYGHPVQSTMDKFKNKNISVYRTDENGTVIATSNGKDISFNVKPGSYNGAKEKVAAKTTTTTKSSNMNSVKAATPKVAAPKVTQEVAPKQSNSGTMVWLSATGSKYHSINNCGKMNPNNATQVTLEEAKKSYSPCSKCGPPQ
;
A
#
# COMPACT_ATOMS: atom_id res chain seq x y z
N MET A 1 36.52 -37.73 -81.05
CA MET A 1 35.09 -37.70 -80.65
C MET A 1 34.97 -36.87 -79.38
N ALA A 2 33.79 -36.28 -79.19
CA ALA A 2 33.50 -35.14 -78.33
C ALA A 2 33.47 -35.42 -76.81
N THR A 3 33.80 -34.36 -76.06
CA THR A 3 33.13 -33.82 -74.84
C THR A 3 32.77 -34.70 -73.64
N GLY A 4 33.06 -34.19 -72.44
CA GLY A 4 32.33 -34.57 -71.21
C GLY A 4 32.86 -33.87 -69.95
N CYS A 5 32.18 -32.82 -69.51
CA CYS A 5 32.46 -31.98 -68.33
C CYS A 5 31.43 -32.25 -67.20
N SER A 6 31.80 -31.89 -65.95
CA SER A 6 30.94 -31.35 -64.86
C SER A 6 30.16 -32.32 -63.94
N THR A 7 30.51 -32.47 -62.63
CA THR A 7 30.19 -31.69 -61.37
C THR A 7 29.04 -32.26 -60.51
N ASN A 8 29.28 -32.41 -59.19
CA ASN A 8 28.47 -31.90 -58.05
C ASN A 8 28.99 -32.50 -56.73
N GLU A 9 29.53 -31.71 -55.81
CA GLU A 9 28.91 -30.88 -54.74
C GLU A 9 29.11 -31.54 -53.35
N ALA A 10 29.83 -30.83 -52.49
CA ALA A 10 30.25 -31.26 -51.16
C ALA A 10 29.26 -30.81 -50.08
N LYS A 11 28.97 -31.71 -49.12
CA LYS A 11 28.15 -31.44 -47.94
C LYS A 11 29.06 -31.38 -46.70
N VAL A 12 29.21 -30.20 -46.12
CA VAL A 12 29.96 -29.99 -44.86
C VAL A 12 29.02 -30.19 -43.66
N LYS A 13 29.38 -31.06 -42.72
CA LYS A 13 28.77 -31.18 -41.39
C LYS A 13 29.61 -30.40 -40.39
N THR A 14 28.97 -29.59 -39.56
CA THR A 14 29.58 -28.83 -38.46
C THR A 14 29.20 -29.47 -37.13
N ASP A 15 30.20 -29.94 -36.38
CA ASP A 15 30.05 -30.41 -34.99
C ASP A 15 30.38 -29.25 -34.03
N ALA A 16 29.38 -28.78 -33.29
CA ALA A 16 29.55 -27.77 -32.25
C ALA A 16 29.79 -28.43 -30.88
N LYS A 17 30.97 -28.19 -30.29
CA LYS A 17 31.28 -28.48 -28.89
C LYS A 17 30.47 -27.55 -27.97
N VAL A 18 29.59 -28.13 -27.15
CA VAL A 18 28.91 -27.42 -26.05
C VAL A 18 29.87 -27.37 -24.85
N ALA A 19 30.36 -26.18 -24.52
CA ALA A 19 31.08 -25.93 -23.28
C ALA A 19 30.09 -25.87 -22.12
N ALA A 20 30.33 -26.67 -21.08
CA ALA A 20 29.57 -26.63 -19.84
C ALA A 20 29.80 -25.29 -19.13
N VAL A 21 28.74 -24.50 -18.99
CA VAL A 21 28.73 -23.26 -18.22
C VAL A 21 28.66 -23.64 -16.75
N ASN A 22 29.76 -23.43 -16.03
CA ASN A 22 29.81 -23.49 -14.58
C ASN A 22 29.01 -22.30 -14.02
N THR A 23 27.78 -22.55 -13.60
CA THR A 23 26.96 -21.58 -12.86
C THR A 23 27.45 -21.51 -11.42
N THR A 24 28.41 -20.62 -11.16
CA THR A 24 28.76 -20.20 -9.80
C THR A 24 27.54 -19.51 -9.19
N LYS A 25 26.89 -20.18 -8.23
CA LYS A 25 25.99 -19.54 -7.26
C LYS A 25 26.77 -18.41 -6.57
N THR A 26 26.42 -17.17 -6.87
CA THR A 26 26.83 -16.01 -6.08
C THR A 26 26.12 -16.12 -4.73
N GLU A 27 26.80 -16.70 -3.73
CA GLU A 27 26.42 -16.46 -2.35
C GLU A 27 26.61 -14.96 -2.09
N THR A 28 25.50 -14.25 -1.89
CA THR A 28 25.53 -12.88 -1.40
C THR A 28 26.18 -12.91 -0.02
N SER A 29 27.44 -12.48 0.03
CA SER A 29 28.18 -12.32 1.28
C SER A 29 27.37 -11.41 2.20
N LYS A 30 26.89 -11.96 3.33
CA LYS A 30 26.17 -11.19 4.34
C LYS A 30 27.08 -10.06 4.80
N VAL A 31 26.64 -8.82 4.60
CA VAL A 31 27.36 -7.62 5.04
C VAL A 31 27.44 -7.69 6.57
N ALA A 32 28.65 -7.64 7.12
CA ALA A 32 28.83 -7.55 8.56
C ALA A 32 28.24 -6.23 9.05
N VAL A 33 27.42 -6.30 10.10
CA VAL A 33 26.80 -5.13 10.74
C VAL A 33 27.09 -5.11 12.24
N SER A 34 27.00 -3.93 12.85
CA SER A 34 27.25 -3.68 14.26
C SER A 34 26.00 -3.16 14.99
N GLY A 35 25.94 -3.44 16.30
CA GLY A 35 24.82 -3.05 17.14
C GLY A 35 23.51 -3.76 16.78
N GLU A 36 22.40 -3.08 17.04
CA GLU A 36 21.05 -3.62 16.82
C GLU A 36 20.23 -2.68 15.94
N LEU A 37 19.41 -3.27 15.07
CA LEU A 37 18.25 -2.61 14.47
C LEU A 37 17.03 -2.90 15.34
N LYS A 38 16.35 -1.86 15.82
CA LYS A 38 15.08 -1.99 16.55
C LYS A 38 13.95 -1.43 15.72
N VAL A 39 12.87 -2.21 15.60
CA VAL A 39 11.63 -1.85 14.90
C VAL A 39 10.50 -1.89 15.90
N HIS A 40 9.95 -0.73 16.22
CA HIS A 40 8.90 -0.54 17.19
C HIS A 40 7.59 -0.30 16.44
N TYR A 41 6.69 -1.28 16.48
CA TYR A 41 5.31 -1.16 16.01
C TYR A 41 4.48 -0.60 17.16
N ILE A 42 4.34 0.73 17.18
CA ILE A 42 3.74 1.47 18.28
C ILE A 42 2.25 1.16 18.33
N ASN A 43 1.73 0.82 19.51
CA ASN A 43 0.29 0.62 19.67
C ASN A 43 -0.43 1.98 19.68
N VAL A 44 -0.94 2.36 18.51
CA VAL A 44 -1.76 3.56 18.25
C VAL A 44 -3.20 3.18 17.89
N GLY A 45 -3.67 2.00 18.32
CA GLY A 45 -5.00 1.51 17.98
C GLY A 45 -5.11 1.05 16.53
N GLN A 46 -6.22 1.39 15.88
CA GLN A 46 -6.49 1.02 14.48
C GLN A 46 -5.76 1.99 13.55
N ALA A 47 -4.43 1.83 13.47
CA ALA A 47 -3.54 2.74 12.74
C ALA A 47 -2.11 2.20 12.68
N ASP A 48 -1.27 2.86 11.88
CA ASP A 48 0.16 2.57 11.75
C ASP A 48 1.02 3.69 12.34
N SER A 49 1.97 3.32 13.21
CA SER A 49 3.14 4.14 13.50
C SER A 49 4.32 3.25 13.87
N ILE A 50 5.40 3.35 13.09
CA ILE A 50 6.51 2.42 13.14
C ILE A 50 7.81 3.19 13.25
N LEU A 51 8.47 3.09 14.39
CA LEU A 51 9.77 3.70 14.64
C LEU A 51 10.88 2.67 14.41
N ILE A 52 11.86 3.01 13.58
CA ILE A 52 13.01 2.17 13.26
C ILE A 52 14.28 2.89 13.71
N GLN A 53 15.12 2.20 14.47
CA GLN A 53 16.36 2.75 15.03
C GLN A 53 17.55 1.84 14.74
N GLN A 54 18.66 2.42 14.30
CA GLN A 54 19.97 1.74 14.23
C GLN A 54 21.06 2.73 14.63
N GLY A 55 21.77 2.44 15.72
CA GLY A 55 22.74 3.37 16.30
C GLY A 55 22.08 4.70 16.66
N SER A 56 22.61 5.81 16.14
CA SER A 56 22.03 7.15 16.30
C SER A 56 21.00 7.51 15.23
N SER A 57 20.79 6.66 14.22
CA SER A 57 19.87 6.91 13.13
C SER A 57 18.46 6.43 13.45
N SER A 58 17.47 7.21 13.04
CA SER A 58 16.07 6.89 13.25
C SER A 58 15.16 7.30 12.09
N MET A 59 14.14 6.46 11.84
CA MET A 59 13.11 6.67 10.83
C MET A 59 11.76 6.40 11.44
N LEU A 60 10.78 7.28 11.17
CA LEU A 60 9.38 7.02 11.48
C LEU A 60 8.62 6.76 10.18
N ILE A 61 7.94 5.62 10.11
CA ILE A 61 6.96 5.31 9.06
C ILE A 61 5.57 5.43 9.70
N ASP A 62 4.78 6.38 9.19
CA ASP A 62 3.46 6.75 9.67
C ASP A 62 3.43 7.20 11.15
N ALA A 63 2.39 7.94 11.52
CA ALA A 63 2.27 8.61 12.82
C ALA A 63 0.89 8.44 13.45
N GLY A 64 0.20 7.36 13.10
CA GLY A 64 -1.11 7.01 13.64
C GLY A 64 -2.22 7.99 13.25
N ASN A 65 -3.33 7.92 13.98
CA ASN A 65 -4.46 8.85 13.84
C ASN A 65 -4.07 10.26 14.34
N ASN A 66 -4.87 11.26 14.00
CA ASN A 66 -4.75 12.61 14.55
C ASN A 66 -4.74 12.60 16.08
N ALA A 67 -5.58 11.75 16.69
CA ALA A 67 -5.70 11.60 18.14
C ALA A 67 -4.44 11.00 18.79
N ASP A 68 -3.60 10.30 18.04
CA ASP A 68 -2.41 9.61 18.54
C ASP A 68 -1.17 10.52 18.59
N SER A 69 -1.26 11.75 18.07
CA SER A 69 -0.15 12.71 17.97
C SER A 69 0.69 12.83 19.25
N GLN A 70 0.04 12.95 20.41
CA GLN A 70 0.76 13.05 21.69
C GLN A 70 1.40 11.73 22.11
N THR A 71 0.72 10.61 21.87
CA THR A 71 1.24 9.26 22.15
C THR A 71 2.50 9.00 21.34
N VAL A 72 2.47 9.28 20.03
CA VAL A 72 3.61 9.09 19.12
C VAL A 72 4.76 10.00 19.50
N LYS A 73 4.52 11.30 19.73
CA LYS A 73 5.58 12.23 20.17
C LYS A 73 6.21 11.77 21.48
N LYS A 74 5.39 11.41 22.47
CA LYS A 74 5.88 10.96 23.77
C LYS A 74 6.74 9.72 23.60
N TYR A 75 6.28 8.74 22.83
CA TYR A 75 7.02 7.50 22.59
C TYR A 75 8.39 7.76 21.95
N ILE A 76 8.45 8.58 20.90
CA ILE A 76 9.71 8.97 20.23
C ILE A 76 10.66 9.68 21.22
N THR A 77 10.11 10.58 22.05
CA THR A 77 10.90 11.31 23.07
C THR A 77 11.44 10.36 24.14
N ASP A 78 10.63 9.39 24.59
CA ASP A 78 11.03 8.38 25.57
C ASP A 78 12.13 7.45 25.01
N GLN A 79 12.25 7.30 23.68
CA GLN A 79 13.37 6.61 23.03
C GLN A 79 14.65 7.49 22.95
N GLY A 80 14.65 8.70 23.50
CA GLY A 80 15.78 9.63 23.47
C GLY A 80 16.01 10.30 22.12
N ILE A 81 15.03 10.23 21.20
CA ILE A 81 15.16 10.76 19.85
C ILE A 81 14.80 12.24 19.84
N THR A 82 15.70 13.05 19.27
CA THR A 82 15.48 14.48 19.02
C THR A 82 15.49 14.84 17.53
N ASN A 83 15.98 13.92 16.69
CA ASN A 83 16.07 14.06 15.24
C ASN A 83 15.65 12.75 14.57
N LEU A 84 14.74 12.84 13.60
CA LEU A 84 14.40 11.76 12.68
C LEU A 84 15.14 12.00 11.37
N ASP A 85 15.99 11.06 10.95
CA ASP A 85 16.66 11.15 9.65
C ASP A 85 15.64 11.07 8.51
N PHE A 86 14.63 10.21 8.69
CA PHE A 86 13.56 10.01 7.73
C PHE A 86 12.19 10.01 8.39
N LEU A 87 11.24 10.66 7.72
CA LEU A 87 9.82 10.61 8.04
C LEU A 87 9.07 10.15 6.79
N VAL A 88 8.31 9.08 6.88
CA VAL A 88 7.59 8.49 5.75
C VAL A 88 6.09 8.54 6.07
N GLY A 89 5.31 9.21 5.22
CA GLY A 89 3.86 9.07 5.18
C GLY A 89 3.50 8.16 4.01
N THR A 90 3.03 6.96 4.30
CA THR A 90 2.87 5.91 3.27
C THR A 90 1.82 6.31 2.24
N HIS A 91 0.66 6.80 2.68
CA HIS A 91 -0.45 7.25 1.84
C HIS A 91 -1.36 8.21 2.64
N PRO A 92 -2.33 8.93 2.03
CA PRO A 92 -2.95 10.09 2.65
C PRO A 92 -4.07 9.80 3.66
N HIS A 93 -4.27 8.54 4.08
CA HIS A 93 -5.29 8.19 5.07
C HIS A 93 -4.91 8.62 6.50
N GLU A 94 -5.93 8.91 7.29
CA GLU A 94 -5.77 9.57 8.59
C GLU A 94 -5.13 8.68 9.64
N ASP A 95 -5.39 7.39 9.62
CA ASP A 95 -4.78 6.35 10.45
C ASP A 95 -3.29 6.09 10.12
N HIS A 96 -2.74 6.82 9.15
CA HIS A 96 -1.33 6.78 8.77
C HIS A 96 -0.66 8.14 8.95
N ILE A 97 -1.18 9.18 8.29
CA ILE A 97 -0.56 10.51 8.30
C ILE A 97 -1.06 11.42 9.41
N GLY A 98 -1.99 10.94 10.24
CA GLY A 98 -2.74 11.76 11.19
C GLY A 98 -1.88 12.53 12.18
N GLY A 99 -0.85 11.89 12.74
CA GLY A 99 0.09 12.55 13.65
C GLY A 99 1.29 13.22 12.99
N LEU A 100 1.42 13.20 11.65
CA LEU A 100 2.67 13.64 10.99
C LEU A 100 2.91 15.14 11.14
N ASP A 101 1.87 15.96 11.07
CA ASP A 101 1.99 17.42 11.24
C ASP A 101 2.57 17.76 12.62
N TYR A 102 2.11 17.06 13.66
CA TYR A 102 2.59 17.21 15.03
C TYR A 102 4.03 16.74 15.20
N VAL A 103 4.41 15.62 14.56
CA VAL A 103 5.80 15.13 14.51
C VAL A 103 6.71 16.14 13.81
N ILE A 104 6.33 16.64 12.65
CA ILE A 104 7.09 17.66 11.87
C ILE A 104 7.29 18.93 12.70
N ASN A 105 6.28 19.32 13.47
CA ASN A 105 6.38 20.50 14.32
C ASN A 105 7.29 20.27 15.54
N SER A 106 7.35 19.04 16.05
CA SER A 106 8.01 18.69 17.31
C SER A 106 9.47 18.25 17.20
N PHE A 107 9.89 17.70 16.06
CA PHE A 107 11.22 17.12 15.88
C PHE A 107 12.00 17.78 14.74
N LYS A 108 13.33 17.64 14.76
CA LYS A 108 14.14 17.88 13.57
C LYS A 108 13.94 16.71 12.62
N ILE A 109 13.62 17.01 11.37
CA ILE A 109 13.36 16.00 10.34
C ILE A 109 14.37 16.21 9.21
N GLY A 110 15.08 15.14 8.83
CA GLY A 110 16.02 15.16 7.71
C GLY A 110 15.32 15.17 6.36
N LYS A 111 14.75 14.02 5.96
CA LYS A 111 14.05 13.84 4.69
C LYS A 111 12.63 13.32 4.91
N ILE A 112 11.67 13.92 4.20
CA ILE A 112 10.27 13.47 4.20
C ILE A 112 9.98 12.73 2.90
N TYR A 113 9.44 11.52 3.01
CA TYR A 113 8.89 10.77 1.88
C TYR A 113 7.36 10.72 1.97
N MET A 114 6.68 11.12 0.90
CA MET A 114 5.24 10.92 0.71
C MET A 114 4.96 10.67 -0.77
N PRO A 115 3.94 9.86 -1.13
CA PRO A 115 3.57 9.66 -2.52
C PRO A 115 3.04 10.97 -3.13
N LYS A 116 2.93 11.00 -4.46
CA LYS A 116 2.30 12.13 -5.18
C LYS A 116 0.77 12.16 -5.01
N ALA A 117 0.20 11.19 -4.31
CA ALA A 117 -1.21 11.17 -3.94
C ALA A 117 -1.58 12.44 -3.17
N THR A 118 -2.78 12.94 -3.44
CA THR A 118 -3.33 14.11 -2.76
C THR A 118 -4.68 13.76 -2.18
N SER A 119 -5.07 14.48 -1.14
CA SER A 119 -6.36 14.35 -0.50
C SER A 119 -6.91 15.72 -0.12
N THR A 120 -8.23 15.85 -0.07
CA THR A 120 -8.92 17.07 0.36
C THR A 120 -9.23 17.06 1.86
N THR A 121 -8.79 16.03 2.59
CA THR A 121 -9.02 15.95 4.04
C THR A 121 -8.28 17.06 4.78
N LYS A 122 -8.83 17.42 5.95
CA LYS A 122 -8.16 18.34 6.87
C LYS A 122 -6.80 17.77 7.31
N THR A 123 -6.73 16.48 7.61
CA THR A 123 -5.46 15.80 7.98
C THR A 123 -4.37 16.01 6.93
N PHE A 124 -4.65 15.73 5.65
CA PHE A 124 -3.66 15.93 4.59
C PHE A 124 -3.24 17.41 4.46
N THR A 125 -4.21 18.32 4.58
CA THR A 125 -3.95 19.76 4.56
C THR A 125 -3.05 20.21 5.72
N ASP A 126 -3.28 19.70 6.92
CA ASP A 126 -2.48 20.02 8.12
C ASP A 126 -1.03 19.54 7.96
N VAL A 127 -0.82 18.33 7.43
CA VAL A 127 0.53 17.79 7.12
C VAL A 127 1.24 18.66 6.10
N VAL A 128 0.60 18.98 4.98
CA VAL A 128 1.19 19.86 3.94
C VAL A 128 1.53 21.25 4.50
N ASN A 129 0.69 21.79 5.37
CA ASN A 129 0.93 23.09 6.01
C ASN A 129 2.10 23.04 6.98
N ALA A 130 2.25 21.97 7.77
CA ALA A 130 3.40 21.78 8.66
C ALA A 130 4.72 21.67 7.88
N ILE A 131 4.72 20.95 6.75
CA ILE A 131 5.88 20.85 5.86
C ILE A 131 6.27 22.23 5.32
N LYS A 132 5.27 22.97 4.80
CA LYS A 132 5.49 24.32 4.25
C LYS A 132 5.96 25.31 5.31
N SER A 133 5.38 25.30 6.50
CA SER A 133 5.74 26.23 7.58
C SER A 133 7.16 26.01 8.08
N LYS A 134 7.68 24.78 7.98
CA LYS A 134 9.08 24.43 8.27
C LYS A 134 10.03 24.65 7.09
N GLY A 135 9.55 25.11 5.94
CA GLY A 135 10.35 25.28 4.73
C GLY A 135 10.91 23.97 4.17
N MET A 136 10.29 22.84 4.52
CA MET A 136 10.72 21.50 4.12
C MET A 136 10.21 21.12 2.73
N LYS A 137 10.86 20.13 2.12
CA LYS A 137 10.45 19.55 0.84
C LYS A 137 10.07 18.10 1.01
N VAL A 138 9.00 17.71 0.31
CA VAL A 138 8.61 16.30 0.16
C VAL A 138 9.42 15.67 -0.96
N SER A 139 9.97 14.49 -0.70
CA SER A 139 10.54 13.62 -1.72
C SER A 139 9.52 12.58 -2.13
N ALA A 140 9.15 12.56 -3.41
CA ALA A 140 8.34 11.47 -3.93
C ALA A 140 9.18 10.17 -3.91
N PRO A 141 8.58 9.01 -3.56
CA PRO A 141 9.25 7.72 -3.61
C PRO A 141 9.65 7.36 -5.05
N THR A 142 10.85 6.82 -5.21
CA THR A 142 11.31 6.25 -6.49
C THR A 142 11.51 4.74 -6.31
N PRO A 143 10.64 3.87 -6.85
CA PRO A 143 10.83 2.43 -6.74
C PRO A 143 12.20 1.97 -7.26
N GLY A 144 12.88 1.13 -6.49
CA GLY A 144 14.26 0.69 -6.70
C GLY A 144 15.32 1.59 -6.05
N GLU A 145 15.00 2.83 -5.66
CA GLU A 145 15.92 3.69 -4.91
C GLU A 145 16.20 3.10 -3.53
N SER A 146 17.46 3.19 -3.10
CA SER A 146 17.88 2.78 -1.77
C SER A 146 18.60 3.90 -1.04
N PHE A 147 18.39 3.97 0.27
CA PHE A 147 19.05 4.89 1.18
C PHE A 147 19.52 4.15 2.45
N LYS A 148 20.37 4.81 3.23
CA LYS A 148 20.92 4.25 4.47
C LYS A 148 20.19 4.78 5.70
N LEU A 149 19.91 3.88 6.63
CA LEU A 149 19.50 4.19 8.00
C LEU A 149 20.54 3.58 8.94
N GLY A 150 21.56 4.37 9.27
CA GLY A 150 22.79 3.84 9.84
C GLY A 150 23.40 2.79 8.92
N GLU A 151 23.65 1.57 9.41
CA GLU A 151 24.18 0.48 8.59
C GLU A 151 23.11 -0.25 7.75
N ALA A 152 21.82 -0.09 8.07
CA ALA A 152 20.72 -0.72 7.34
C ALA A 152 20.53 -0.09 5.95
N THR A 153 20.15 -0.91 4.96
CA THR A 153 19.74 -0.44 3.63
C THR A 153 18.22 -0.46 3.54
N CYS A 154 17.62 0.69 3.27
CA CYS A 154 16.19 0.85 3.03
C CYS A 154 15.96 0.98 1.52
N THR A 155 15.18 0.10 0.92
CA THR A 155 14.85 0.10 -0.52
C THR A 155 13.36 0.36 -0.70
N ILE A 156 13.02 1.36 -1.51
CA ILE A 156 11.63 1.69 -1.87
C ILE A 156 11.17 0.73 -2.96
N LEU A 157 10.02 0.09 -2.79
CA LEU A 157 9.48 -0.91 -3.71
C LEU A 157 8.15 -0.52 -4.35
N ALA A 158 7.43 0.45 -3.78
CA ALA A 158 6.17 0.97 -4.32
C ALA A 158 5.98 2.43 -3.85
N PRO A 159 5.02 3.19 -4.44
CA PRO A 159 4.09 2.84 -5.53
C PRO A 159 4.77 2.73 -6.90
N ASN A 160 4.30 1.82 -7.76
CA ASN A 160 4.87 1.57 -9.11
C ASN A 160 4.06 2.18 -10.26
N GLY A 161 2.87 2.69 -9.96
CA GLY A 161 1.94 3.38 -10.84
C GLY A 161 1.52 4.73 -10.25
N SER A 162 0.43 5.28 -10.75
CA SER A 162 -0.10 6.58 -10.31
C SER A 162 -1.59 6.68 -10.63
N GLY A 163 -2.32 7.53 -9.90
CA GLY A 163 -3.73 7.78 -10.16
C GLY A 163 -4.60 6.58 -9.79
N TYR A 164 -4.22 5.86 -8.73
CA TYR A 164 -4.99 4.75 -8.21
C TYR A 164 -6.37 5.23 -7.77
N LYS A 165 -7.37 4.37 -7.98
CA LYS A 165 -8.73 4.63 -7.51
C LYS A 165 -8.79 4.59 -5.97
N ASP A 166 -8.06 3.65 -5.39
CA ASP A 166 -7.90 3.51 -3.94
C ASP A 166 -6.49 3.97 -3.56
N THR A 167 -6.41 5.00 -2.72
CA THR A 167 -5.15 5.61 -2.28
C THR A 167 -4.34 4.68 -1.37
N ASN A 168 -4.90 3.59 -0.87
CA ASN A 168 -4.14 2.52 -0.24
C ASN A 168 -3.02 2.01 -1.16
N ASN A 169 -3.27 1.95 -2.48
CA ASN A 169 -2.27 1.51 -3.47
C ASN A 169 -1.19 2.56 -3.77
N ASP A 170 -1.35 3.80 -3.30
CA ASP A 170 -0.26 4.79 -3.29
C ASP A 170 0.75 4.54 -2.15
N SER A 171 0.50 3.56 -1.26
CA SER A 171 1.36 3.23 -0.13
C SER A 171 2.82 3.07 -0.54
N ILE A 172 3.68 3.83 0.13
CA ILE A 172 5.13 3.62 0.07
C ILE A 172 5.45 2.29 0.73
N VAL A 173 5.96 1.34 -0.06
CA VAL A 173 6.46 0.06 0.45
C VAL A 173 7.98 0.15 0.61
N ILE A 174 8.51 -0.16 1.79
CA ILE A 174 9.94 -0.12 2.09
C ILE A 174 10.43 -1.48 2.58
N LYS A 175 11.47 -2.00 1.94
CA LYS A 175 12.26 -3.13 2.47
C LYS A 175 13.48 -2.61 3.21
N VAL A 176 13.64 -2.98 4.48
CA VAL A 176 14.82 -2.67 5.29
C VAL A 176 15.65 -3.94 5.45
N THR A 177 16.91 -3.89 5.03
CA THR A 177 17.87 -5.00 5.16
C THR A 177 18.98 -4.60 6.11
N PHE A 178 19.23 -5.42 7.13
CA PHE A 178 20.26 -5.22 8.14
C PHE A 178 21.00 -6.54 8.37
N GLY A 179 22.28 -6.58 8.00
CA GLY A 179 23.05 -7.82 7.94
C GLY A 179 22.39 -8.86 7.03
N GLY A 180 22.08 -10.03 7.59
CA GLY A 180 21.31 -11.09 6.97
C GLY A 180 19.82 -11.10 7.31
N ASN A 181 19.28 -10.09 8.00
CA ASN A 181 17.86 -9.95 8.29
C ASN A 181 17.18 -8.89 7.43
N SER A 182 15.87 -9.03 7.25
CA SER A 182 15.07 -8.16 6.38
C SER A 182 13.64 -7.97 6.89
N PHE A 183 13.12 -6.76 6.69
CA PHE A 183 11.80 -6.32 7.12
C PHE A 183 11.09 -5.68 5.92
N LEU A 184 9.79 -5.96 5.73
CA LEU A 184 8.98 -5.35 4.69
C LEU A 184 7.83 -4.57 5.31
N PHE A 185 7.78 -3.27 5.03
CA PHE A 185 6.75 -2.34 5.50
C PHE A 185 5.85 -1.97 4.34
N THR A 186 4.59 -2.38 4.37
CA THR A 186 3.70 -2.28 3.21
C THR A 186 2.73 -1.10 3.25
N GLY A 187 2.64 -0.38 4.38
CA GLY A 187 1.50 0.49 4.65
C GLY A 187 0.21 -0.28 4.41
N ASP A 188 -0.67 0.30 3.61
CA ASP A 188 -1.95 -0.32 3.22
C ASP A 188 -1.98 -0.81 1.77
N ALA A 189 -0.82 -1.06 1.16
CA ALA A 189 -0.75 -1.62 -0.18
C ALA A 189 -1.70 -2.83 -0.35
N GLU A 190 -2.57 -2.76 -1.34
CA GLU A 190 -3.54 -3.80 -1.67
C GLU A 190 -3.09 -4.60 -2.88
N ASP A 191 -3.96 -5.51 -3.35
CA ASP A 191 -3.68 -6.42 -4.45
C ASP A 191 -3.10 -5.76 -5.71
N VAL A 192 -3.52 -4.54 -6.07
CA VAL A 192 -2.96 -3.81 -7.22
C VAL A 192 -1.48 -3.52 -7.01
N SER A 193 -1.12 -2.87 -5.90
CA SER A 193 0.28 -2.54 -5.58
C SER A 193 1.13 -3.80 -5.38
N GLU A 194 0.58 -4.83 -4.72
CA GLU A 194 1.24 -6.13 -4.56
C GLU A 194 1.57 -6.80 -5.90
N ASN A 195 0.61 -6.82 -6.83
CA ASN A 195 0.80 -7.39 -8.16
C ASN A 195 1.81 -6.59 -8.98
N GLU A 196 1.85 -5.26 -8.85
CA GLU A 196 2.85 -4.43 -9.52
C GLU A 196 4.26 -4.72 -9.01
N MET A 197 4.44 -4.84 -7.69
CA MET A 197 5.73 -5.22 -7.09
C MET A 197 6.20 -6.60 -7.56
N LEU A 198 5.28 -7.57 -7.64
CA LEU A 198 5.56 -8.90 -8.20
C LEU A 198 5.97 -8.81 -9.68
N ALA A 199 5.23 -8.03 -10.48
CA ALA A 199 5.49 -7.87 -11.92
C ALA A 199 6.83 -7.17 -12.21
N LYS A 200 7.29 -6.30 -11.31
CA LYS A 200 8.63 -5.68 -11.39
C LYS A 200 9.76 -6.66 -11.11
N GLY A 201 9.48 -7.84 -10.56
CA GLY A 201 10.49 -8.84 -10.22
C GLY A 201 11.40 -8.41 -9.07
N TYR A 202 10.89 -7.56 -8.17
CA TYR A 202 11.64 -7.18 -6.97
C TYR A 202 11.88 -8.38 -6.05
N ASP A 203 13.01 -8.37 -5.33
CA ASP A 203 13.23 -9.31 -4.23
C ASP A 203 12.37 -8.90 -3.02
N LEU A 204 11.16 -9.48 -2.95
CA LEU A 204 10.20 -9.23 -1.87
C LEU A 204 10.48 -10.06 -0.62
N LYS A 205 11.43 -10.99 -0.66
CA LYS A 205 11.72 -11.87 0.48
C LYS A 205 12.06 -11.05 1.72
N ALA A 206 11.36 -11.29 2.82
CA ALA A 206 11.61 -10.62 4.08
C ALA A 206 11.44 -11.59 5.25
N ASP A 207 12.16 -11.40 6.35
CA ASP A 207 11.99 -12.21 7.56
C ASP A 207 10.75 -11.77 8.36
N VAL A 208 10.49 -10.46 8.38
CA VAL A 208 9.35 -9.84 9.06
C VAL A 208 8.51 -9.06 8.05
N LEU A 209 7.21 -9.38 8.00
CA LEU A 209 6.22 -8.62 7.23
C LEU A 209 5.37 -7.77 8.17
N LYS A 210 5.38 -6.44 8.01
CA LYS A 210 4.27 -5.60 8.48
C LYS A 210 3.09 -5.88 7.54
N VAL A 211 2.04 -6.46 8.08
CA VAL A 211 0.87 -6.86 7.30
C VAL A 211 0.15 -5.63 6.78
N GLY A 212 -0.20 -5.67 5.49
CA GLY A 212 -0.87 -4.58 4.80
C GLY A 212 -2.31 -4.37 5.27
N HIS A 213 -2.74 -3.11 5.33
CA HIS A 213 -4.13 -2.70 5.56
C HIS A 213 -4.71 -3.36 6.80
N HIS A 214 -3.91 -3.37 7.87
CA HIS A 214 -4.23 -3.93 9.19
C HIS A 214 -4.70 -5.39 9.19
N GLY A 215 -4.45 -6.14 8.11
CA GLY A 215 -4.94 -7.50 7.92
C GLY A 215 -6.34 -7.60 7.28
N SER A 216 -6.74 -6.61 6.48
CA SER A 216 -7.85 -6.67 5.52
C SER A 216 -7.72 -7.87 4.55
N ASN A 217 -8.80 -8.26 3.87
CA ASN A 217 -8.75 -9.23 2.77
C ASN A 217 -8.35 -8.62 1.41
N SER A 218 -8.32 -7.29 1.29
CA SER A 218 -7.84 -6.60 0.08
C SER A 218 -6.32 -6.64 -0.07
N SER A 219 -5.60 -6.89 1.04
CA SER A 219 -4.15 -7.01 1.09
C SER A 219 -3.70 -8.42 1.45
N THR A 220 -2.38 -8.62 1.40
CA THR A 220 -1.69 -9.88 1.63
C THR A 220 -2.28 -10.99 0.77
N THR A 221 -2.28 -10.77 -0.55
CA THR A 221 -2.68 -11.82 -1.50
C THR A 221 -1.77 -13.05 -1.33
N GLN A 222 -2.28 -14.24 -1.68
CA GLN A 222 -1.50 -15.46 -1.52
C GLN A 222 -0.17 -15.42 -2.28
N LYS A 223 -0.18 -14.90 -3.52
CA LYS A 223 1.02 -14.76 -4.35
C LYS A 223 2.05 -13.82 -3.73
N PHE A 224 1.61 -12.70 -3.18
CA PHE A 224 2.49 -11.77 -2.49
C PHE A 224 3.07 -12.41 -1.23
N LEU A 225 2.25 -13.04 -0.40
CA LEU A 225 2.72 -13.74 0.80
C LEU A 225 3.72 -14.87 0.48
N ASP A 226 3.50 -15.60 -0.61
CA ASP A 226 4.42 -16.63 -1.10
C ASP A 226 5.78 -16.04 -1.54
N ALA A 227 5.77 -14.88 -2.20
CA ALA A 227 7.00 -14.20 -2.62
C ALA A 227 7.77 -13.57 -1.44
N VAL A 228 7.05 -13.00 -0.46
CA VAL A 228 7.66 -12.45 0.76
C VAL A 228 8.22 -13.57 1.63
N ASN A 229 7.51 -14.69 1.75
CA ASN A 229 7.86 -15.86 2.54
C ASN A 229 8.41 -15.53 3.95
N PRO A 230 7.65 -14.78 4.78
CA PRO A 230 8.15 -14.31 6.05
C PRO A 230 8.14 -15.40 7.13
N LYS A 231 9.01 -15.26 8.13
CA LYS A 231 8.96 -16.07 9.35
C LYS A 231 8.02 -15.45 10.39
N TYR A 232 7.92 -14.13 10.37
CA TYR A 232 7.12 -13.35 11.32
C TYR A 232 6.21 -12.37 10.59
N ALA A 233 5.00 -12.19 11.10
CA ALA A 233 4.07 -11.16 10.65
C ALA A 233 3.71 -10.26 11.82
N VAL A 234 3.72 -8.95 11.62
CA VAL A 234 3.26 -7.97 12.62
C VAL A 234 2.06 -7.24 12.07
N ILE A 235 0.96 -7.24 12.82
CA ILE A 235 -0.29 -6.58 12.47
C ILE A 235 -0.49 -5.42 13.44
N SER A 236 -0.36 -4.20 12.93
CA SER A 236 -0.81 -3.01 13.67
C SER A 236 -2.30 -2.86 13.44
N VAL A 237 -3.07 -3.04 14.51
CA VAL A 237 -4.52 -3.11 14.50
C VAL A 237 -5.07 -2.73 15.89
N GLY A 238 -6.27 -2.15 15.91
CA GLY A 238 -6.92 -1.70 17.12
C GLY A 238 -7.79 -2.78 17.75
N LYS A 239 -7.76 -2.88 19.09
CA LYS A 239 -8.65 -3.79 19.82
C LYS A 239 -10.10 -3.37 19.64
N GLY A 240 -10.93 -4.29 19.12
CA GLY A 240 -12.35 -4.04 18.90
C GLY A 240 -12.64 -2.99 17.82
N ASN A 241 -11.75 -2.83 16.84
CA ASN A 241 -11.97 -1.92 15.71
C ASN A 241 -13.25 -2.29 14.91
N ASP A 242 -13.89 -1.27 14.34
CA ASP A 242 -15.17 -1.42 13.63
C ASP A 242 -15.03 -1.97 12.20
N TYR A 243 -13.80 -2.00 11.68
CA TYR A 243 -13.49 -2.53 10.35
C TYR A 243 -13.57 -4.06 10.31
N GLY A 244 -13.43 -4.72 11.46
CA GLY A 244 -13.33 -6.17 11.53
C GLY A 244 -11.96 -6.68 11.09
N HIS A 245 -10.91 -5.89 11.31
CA HIS A 245 -9.54 -6.29 11.03
C HIS A 245 -8.88 -6.91 12.29
N PRO A 246 -7.91 -7.83 12.14
CA PRO A 246 -7.64 -8.56 10.92
C PRO A 246 -8.79 -9.52 10.61
N VAL A 247 -9.04 -9.81 9.33
CA VAL A 247 -10.06 -10.79 8.95
C VAL A 247 -9.53 -12.22 9.08
N GLN A 248 -10.42 -13.17 9.40
CA GLN A 248 -10.04 -14.57 9.63
C GLN A 248 -9.36 -15.20 8.42
N SER A 249 -9.78 -14.87 7.20
CA SER A 249 -9.17 -15.38 5.97
C SER A 249 -7.69 -15.01 5.83
N THR A 250 -7.31 -13.79 6.25
CA THR A 250 -5.91 -13.36 6.29
C THR A 250 -5.15 -14.05 7.41
N MET A 251 -5.75 -14.22 8.59
CA MET A 251 -5.13 -14.97 9.70
C MET A 251 -4.89 -16.44 9.36
N ASP A 252 -5.80 -17.07 8.61
CA ASP A 252 -5.66 -18.45 8.15
C ASP A 252 -4.48 -18.63 7.20
N LYS A 253 -4.17 -17.64 6.34
CA LYS A 253 -2.97 -17.66 5.49
C LYS A 253 -1.70 -17.78 6.33
N PHE A 254 -1.59 -17.00 7.41
CA PHE A 254 -0.43 -17.04 8.31
C PHE A 254 -0.36 -18.36 9.07
N LYS A 255 -1.49 -18.83 9.60
CA LYS A 255 -1.57 -20.11 10.32
C LYS A 255 -1.15 -21.29 9.43
N ASN A 256 -1.66 -21.34 8.19
CA ASN A 256 -1.38 -22.42 7.24
C ASN A 256 0.09 -22.46 6.81
N LYS A 257 0.81 -21.35 6.89
CA LYS A 257 2.24 -21.26 6.61
C LYS A 257 3.13 -21.33 7.86
N ASN A 258 2.56 -21.54 9.05
CA ASN A 258 3.27 -21.53 10.33
C ASN A 258 4.05 -20.21 10.56
N ILE A 259 3.49 -19.09 10.12
CA ILE A 259 4.09 -17.76 10.30
C ILE A 259 3.68 -17.25 11.68
N SER A 260 4.66 -16.95 12.54
CA SER A 260 4.37 -16.41 13.87
C SER A 260 3.82 -14.99 13.77
N VAL A 261 2.61 -14.76 14.29
CA VAL A 261 1.93 -13.47 14.20
C VAL A 261 2.06 -12.71 15.52
N TYR A 262 2.36 -11.41 15.44
CA TYR A 262 2.33 -10.46 16.55
C TYR A 262 1.33 -9.36 16.24
N ARG A 263 0.57 -8.91 17.23
CA ARG A 263 -0.54 -7.97 17.01
C ARG A 263 -0.61 -6.91 18.08
N THR A 264 -0.76 -5.65 17.69
CA THR A 264 -0.78 -4.56 18.66
C THR A 264 -2.02 -4.56 19.55
N ASP A 265 -3.15 -5.09 19.08
CA ASP A 265 -4.39 -5.21 19.87
C ASP A 265 -4.31 -6.24 21.00
N GLU A 266 -3.44 -7.25 20.86
CA GLU A 266 -3.22 -8.28 21.86
C GLU A 266 -1.94 -8.06 22.68
N ASN A 267 -0.89 -7.52 22.05
CA ASN A 267 0.44 -7.43 22.63
C ASN A 267 0.81 -6.01 23.10
N GLY A 268 0.03 -4.99 22.76
CA GLY A 268 0.47 -3.61 22.88
C GLY A 268 1.59 -3.30 21.90
N THR A 269 2.52 -2.41 22.26
CA THR A 269 3.65 -2.08 21.38
C THR A 269 4.57 -3.29 21.20
N VAL A 270 4.76 -3.69 19.94
CA VAL A 270 5.64 -4.80 19.55
C VAL A 270 6.99 -4.25 19.12
N ILE A 271 8.07 -4.82 19.64
CA ILE A 271 9.45 -4.41 19.30
C ILE A 271 10.19 -5.63 18.78
N ALA A 272 10.56 -5.59 17.50
CA ALA A 272 11.47 -6.55 16.90
C ALA A 272 12.91 -6.00 16.99
N THR A 273 13.82 -6.76 17.57
CA THR A 273 15.24 -6.42 17.68
C THR A 273 16.04 -7.41 16.84
N SER A 274 16.86 -6.88 15.92
CA SER A 274 17.75 -7.65 15.07
C SER A 274 19.20 -7.28 15.33
N ASN A 275 20.06 -8.28 15.48
CA ASN A 275 21.52 -8.13 15.53
C ASN A 275 22.18 -8.36 14.15
N GLY A 276 21.38 -8.37 13.08
CA GLY A 276 21.83 -8.67 11.72
C GLY A 276 21.92 -10.16 11.39
N LYS A 277 21.59 -11.06 12.32
CA LYS A 277 21.51 -12.51 12.07
C LYS A 277 20.21 -13.08 12.62
N ASP A 278 19.91 -12.78 13.87
CA ASP A 278 18.76 -13.25 14.62
C ASP A 278 17.78 -12.11 14.89
N ILE A 279 16.49 -12.45 15.01
CA ILE A 279 15.42 -11.50 15.35
C ILE A 279 14.69 -12.02 16.58
N SER A 280 14.61 -11.18 17.61
CA SER A 280 13.84 -11.42 18.84
C SER A 280 12.74 -10.38 19.02
N PHE A 281 11.67 -10.75 19.74
CA PHE A 281 10.54 -9.87 20.04
C PHE A 281 10.41 -9.67 21.56
N ASN A 282 9.93 -8.50 21.98
CA ASN A 282 9.66 -8.18 23.39
C ASN A 282 8.42 -8.92 23.96
N VAL A 283 7.62 -9.54 23.10
CA VAL A 283 6.37 -10.22 23.44
C VAL A 283 6.35 -11.62 22.82
N LYS A 284 5.41 -12.45 23.26
CA LYS A 284 5.12 -13.74 22.62
C LYS A 284 4.18 -13.53 21.43
N PRO A 285 4.18 -14.44 20.43
CA PRO A 285 3.21 -14.41 19.34
C PRO A 285 1.77 -14.33 19.86
N GLY A 286 0.95 -13.54 19.17
CA GLY A 286 -0.48 -13.43 19.39
C GLY A 286 -1.26 -14.58 18.75
N SER A 287 -2.58 -14.45 18.78
CA SER A 287 -3.53 -15.42 18.24
C SER A 287 -3.71 -15.30 16.73
N TYR A 288 -4.17 -16.39 16.12
CA TYR A 288 -4.65 -16.42 14.73
C TYR A 288 -6.16 -16.10 14.62
N ASN A 289 -6.76 -15.47 15.63
CA ASN A 289 -8.19 -15.18 15.63
C ASN A 289 -8.46 -13.87 14.88
N GLY A 290 -9.13 -13.93 13.74
CA GLY A 290 -9.61 -12.76 13.02
C GLY A 290 -11.12 -12.59 13.13
N ALA A 291 -11.64 -11.44 12.69
CA ALA A 291 -13.07 -11.28 12.54
C ALA A 291 -13.57 -12.14 11.38
N LYS A 292 -14.79 -12.69 11.51
CA LYS A 292 -15.45 -13.34 10.37
C LYS A 292 -15.73 -12.27 9.32
N GLU A 293 -15.38 -12.57 8.08
CA GLU A 293 -15.76 -11.71 6.97
C GLU A 293 -17.28 -11.52 6.98
N LYS A 294 -17.73 -10.28 6.80
CA LYS A 294 -19.14 -10.03 6.52
C LYS A 294 -19.43 -10.65 5.16
N VAL A 295 -20.00 -11.85 5.16
CA VAL A 295 -20.46 -12.51 3.93
C VAL A 295 -21.48 -11.56 3.30
N ALA A 296 -21.08 -10.86 2.23
CA ALA A 296 -22.04 -10.20 1.38
C ALA A 296 -23.01 -11.29 0.92
N ALA A 297 -24.28 -11.19 1.31
CA ALA A 297 -25.30 -12.14 0.94
C ALA A 297 -25.24 -12.30 -0.58
N LYS A 298 -24.77 -13.46 -1.02
CA LYS A 298 -24.70 -13.82 -2.43
C LYS A 298 -26.16 -13.95 -2.87
N THR A 299 -26.72 -12.88 -3.43
CA THR A 299 -28.03 -12.92 -4.07
C THR A 299 -27.94 -13.98 -5.16
N THR A 300 -28.45 -15.15 -4.83
CA THR A 300 -28.48 -16.29 -5.73
C THR A 300 -29.67 -16.03 -6.64
N THR A 301 -29.45 -15.28 -7.71
CA THR A 301 -30.47 -15.10 -8.74
C THR A 301 -30.60 -16.43 -9.46
N THR A 302 -31.55 -17.25 -9.02
CA THR A 302 -32.07 -18.41 -9.75
C THR A 302 -32.67 -17.91 -11.05
N THR A 303 -31.92 -17.99 -12.15
CA THR A 303 -32.48 -17.91 -13.50
C THR A 303 -33.18 -19.23 -13.80
N LYS A 304 -34.51 -19.24 -13.62
CA LYS A 304 -35.37 -20.24 -14.25
C LYS A 304 -35.35 -20.01 -15.76
N SER A 305 -35.05 -21.09 -16.46
CA SER A 305 -35.14 -21.24 -17.91
C SER A 305 -36.54 -20.94 -18.42
N SER A 306 -36.63 -20.11 -19.47
CA SER A 306 -37.72 -20.18 -20.45
C SER A 306 -37.14 -19.92 -21.84
N ASN A 307 -37.09 -20.99 -22.63
CA ASN A 307 -36.89 -20.99 -24.08
C ASN A 307 -37.87 -20.04 -24.77
N MET A 308 -37.39 -19.28 -25.76
CA MET A 308 -37.90 -19.36 -27.14
C MET A 308 -37.01 -18.63 -28.15
N ASN A 309 -36.73 -19.34 -29.25
CA ASN A 309 -36.05 -18.91 -30.46
C ASN A 309 -36.67 -17.65 -31.08
N SER A 310 -35.86 -16.78 -31.69
CA SER A 310 -35.61 -16.77 -33.16
C SER A 310 -35.12 -15.41 -33.69
N VAL A 311 -34.34 -15.53 -34.78
CA VAL A 311 -34.14 -14.57 -35.89
C VAL A 311 -32.87 -13.70 -35.93
N LYS A 312 -31.95 -14.22 -36.74
CA LYS A 312 -31.09 -13.63 -37.81
C LYS A 312 -29.97 -12.63 -37.49
N ALA A 313 -28.83 -13.03 -38.01
CA ALA A 313 -27.60 -12.29 -38.23
C ALA A 313 -27.73 -11.17 -39.28
N ALA A 314 -26.97 -10.10 -39.08
CA ALA A 314 -26.37 -9.30 -40.14
C ALA A 314 -24.97 -8.83 -39.70
N THR A 315 -24.04 -8.88 -40.63
CA THR A 315 -22.58 -8.73 -40.54
C THR A 315 -22.08 -7.28 -40.38
N PRO A 316 -20.79 -7.07 -40.01
CA PRO A 316 -20.25 -5.77 -39.60
C PRO A 316 -19.68 -4.97 -40.77
N LYS A 317 -19.63 -3.64 -40.62
CA LYS A 317 -18.85 -2.75 -41.50
C LYS A 317 -18.07 -1.71 -40.69
N VAL A 318 -16.76 -1.74 -40.91
CA VAL A 318 -15.71 -0.86 -40.37
C VAL A 318 -15.80 0.55 -40.98
N ALA A 319 -15.58 1.59 -40.18
CA ALA A 319 -14.87 2.81 -40.60
C ALA A 319 -14.41 3.66 -39.40
N ALA A 320 -13.11 3.94 -39.35
CA ALA A 320 -12.47 5.14 -38.78
C ALA A 320 -11.72 5.83 -39.95
N PRO A 321 -11.10 7.04 -39.88
CA PRO A 321 -10.70 7.84 -38.69
C PRO A 321 -10.71 9.41 -38.82
N LYS A 322 -10.24 10.07 -37.72
CA LYS A 322 -9.61 11.42 -37.57
C LYS A 322 -10.48 12.68 -37.81
N VAL A 323 -10.41 13.77 -37.02
CA VAL A 323 -9.26 14.67 -36.76
C VAL A 323 -9.38 15.38 -35.38
N THR A 324 -8.21 15.73 -34.85
CA THR A 324 -7.80 16.51 -33.66
C THR A 324 -8.36 17.94 -33.51
N GLN A 325 -8.49 18.43 -32.27
CA GLN A 325 -7.93 19.72 -31.85
C GLN A 325 -7.79 19.86 -30.33
N GLU A 326 -6.76 20.60 -29.95
CA GLU A 326 -6.14 20.86 -28.65
C GLU A 326 -6.77 22.10 -27.98
N VAL A 327 -7.05 22.07 -26.67
CA VAL A 327 -7.23 23.29 -25.86
C VAL A 327 -6.72 23.09 -24.43
N ALA A 328 -5.90 24.04 -23.98
CA ALA A 328 -5.24 24.18 -22.68
C ALA A 328 -6.21 24.53 -21.50
N PRO A 329 -5.75 24.59 -20.23
CA PRO A 329 -6.50 24.17 -19.05
C PRO A 329 -7.50 25.20 -18.52
N LYS A 330 -8.69 24.75 -18.09
CA LYS A 330 -9.68 25.59 -17.40
C LYS A 330 -9.60 25.44 -15.89
N GLN A 331 -9.57 26.62 -15.27
CA GLN A 331 -9.64 27.01 -13.87
C GLN A 331 -10.42 26.08 -12.92
N SER A 332 -9.85 25.89 -11.73
CA SER A 332 -10.45 25.29 -10.55
C SER A 332 -11.67 26.09 -10.07
N ASN A 333 -12.87 25.59 -10.35
CA ASN A 333 -14.08 26.10 -9.71
C ASN A 333 -14.26 25.43 -8.33
N SER A 334 -13.99 26.21 -7.29
CA SER A 334 -14.33 25.95 -5.89
C SER A 334 -15.85 26.03 -5.68
N GLY A 335 -16.61 25.10 -6.26
CA GLY A 335 -18.05 24.99 -6.04
C GLY A 335 -18.37 24.22 -4.76
N THR A 336 -19.42 24.62 -4.04
CA THR A 336 -19.96 23.86 -2.90
C THR A 336 -20.31 22.44 -3.35
N MET A 337 -19.80 21.43 -2.66
CA MET A 337 -20.03 20.01 -3.00
C MET A 337 -21.19 19.42 -2.21
N VAL A 338 -21.97 18.54 -2.85
CA VAL A 338 -23.10 17.81 -2.25
C VAL A 338 -23.05 16.33 -2.67
N TRP A 339 -23.75 15.49 -1.92
CA TRP A 339 -23.77 14.04 -2.10
C TRP A 339 -25.03 13.57 -2.81
N LEU A 340 -24.86 12.67 -3.78
CA LEU A 340 -25.93 11.93 -4.42
C LEU A 340 -25.89 10.48 -3.94
N SER A 341 -27.05 9.85 -3.81
CA SER A 341 -27.12 8.40 -3.60
C SER A 341 -27.19 7.69 -4.94
N ALA A 342 -26.73 6.44 -5.00
CA ALA A 342 -26.73 5.66 -6.24
C ALA A 342 -28.11 5.50 -6.90
N THR A 343 -29.21 5.62 -6.14
CA THR A 343 -30.58 5.39 -6.64
C THR A 343 -31.58 6.47 -6.25
N GLY A 344 -31.17 7.55 -5.57
CA GLY A 344 -32.09 8.56 -5.05
C GLY A 344 -32.20 9.78 -5.96
N SER A 345 -33.34 10.47 -5.88
CA SER A 345 -33.64 11.69 -6.65
C SER A 345 -33.34 12.99 -5.88
N LYS A 346 -32.56 12.90 -4.79
CA LYS A 346 -32.20 14.03 -3.95
C LYS A 346 -30.68 14.17 -3.78
N TYR A 347 -30.25 15.41 -3.59
CA TYR A 347 -28.89 15.72 -3.15
C TYR A 347 -28.84 16.06 -1.65
N HIS A 348 -27.69 15.81 -1.03
CA HIS A 348 -27.54 15.74 0.43
C HIS A 348 -26.27 16.47 0.89
N SER A 349 -26.25 16.99 2.11
CA SER A 349 -25.07 17.63 2.74
C SER A 349 -24.10 16.61 3.33
N ILE A 350 -24.55 15.37 3.58
CA ILE A 350 -23.79 14.27 4.18
C ILE A 350 -24.05 12.98 3.40
N ASN A 351 -23.04 12.10 3.32
CA ASN A 351 -23.07 10.87 2.52
C ASN A 351 -23.77 9.67 3.20
N ASN A 352 -24.34 9.85 4.38
CA ASN A 352 -25.07 8.82 5.14
C ASN A 352 -26.47 9.29 5.55
N CYS A 353 -27.03 10.28 4.85
CA CYS A 353 -28.35 10.82 5.16
C CYS A 353 -29.47 9.80 4.85
N GLY A 354 -30.18 9.36 5.89
CA GLY A 354 -31.31 8.44 5.77
C GLY A 354 -30.87 7.00 5.46
N LYS A 355 -31.27 6.49 4.28
CA LYS A 355 -30.89 5.14 3.81
C LYS A 355 -29.74 5.17 2.79
N MET A 356 -29.10 6.33 2.61
CA MET A 356 -27.94 6.44 1.72
C MET A 356 -26.82 5.54 2.22
N ASN A 357 -26.27 4.72 1.34
CA ASN A 357 -25.09 3.93 1.62
C ASN A 357 -23.86 4.81 1.34
N PRO A 358 -23.04 5.16 2.35
CA PRO A 358 -21.90 6.05 2.14
C PRO A 358 -20.87 5.50 1.16
N ASN A 359 -20.81 4.18 1.00
CA ASN A 359 -19.85 3.51 0.10
C ASN A 359 -20.24 3.61 -1.38
N ASN A 360 -21.48 4.05 -1.69
CA ASN A 360 -21.94 4.26 -3.06
C ASN A 360 -22.42 5.69 -3.32
N ALA A 361 -22.27 6.58 -2.35
CA ALA A 361 -22.59 7.98 -2.50
C ALA A 361 -21.53 8.66 -3.36
N THR A 362 -21.96 9.48 -4.32
CA THR A 362 -21.06 10.24 -5.18
C THR A 362 -21.13 11.72 -4.85
N GLN A 363 -19.99 12.38 -4.90
CA GLN A 363 -19.91 13.82 -4.68
C GLN A 363 -19.98 14.56 -6.02
N VAL A 364 -20.84 15.57 -6.09
CA VAL A 364 -20.97 16.45 -7.27
C VAL A 364 -21.03 17.91 -6.81
N THR A 365 -20.82 18.84 -7.72
CA THR A 365 -21.02 20.27 -7.39
C THR A 365 -22.52 20.56 -7.18
N LEU A 366 -22.82 21.53 -6.32
CA LEU A 366 -24.20 21.96 -6.07
C LEU A 366 -24.92 22.38 -7.37
N GLU A 367 -24.20 23.07 -8.26
CA GLU A 367 -24.72 23.49 -9.56
C GLU A 367 -25.05 22.31 -10.49
N GLU A 368 -24.29 21.21 -10.42
CA GLU A 368 -24.62 19.99 -11.16
C GLU A 368 -25.80 19.24 -10.54
N ALA A 369 -25.85 19.15 -9.21
CA ALA A 369 -26.97 18.51 -8.51
C ALA A 369 -28.31 19.20 -8.81
N LYS A 370 -28.34 20.54 -8.79
CA LYS A 370 -29.57 21.33 -9.05
C LYS A 370 -30.17 21.11 -10.43
N LYS A 371 -29.42 20.60 -11.41
CA LYS A 371 -29.93 20.34 -12.76
C LYS A 371 -30.92 19.17 -12.81
N SER A 372 -30.84 18.22 -11.88
CA SER A 372 -31.62 16.97 -11.97
C SER A 372 -32.09 16.40 -10.63
N TYR A 373 -31.70 17.01 -9.51
CA TYR A 373 -32.00 16.52 -8.16
C TYR A 373 -32.62 17.63 -7.31
N SER A 374 -33.52 17.24 -6.41
CA SER A 374 -34.12 18.15 -5.43
C SER A 374 -33.39 18.06 -4.08
N PRO A 375 -33.43 19.09 -3.22
CA PRO A 375 -32.75 19.03 -1.94
C PRO A 375 -33.39 18.05 -0.95
N CYS A 376 -32.55 17.35 -0.18
CA CYS A 376 -33.05 16.50 0.89
C CYS A 376 -33.46 17.32 2.12
N SER A 377 -34.77 17.36 2.40
CA SER A 377 -35.34 18.04 3.57
C SER A 377 -34.83 17.53 4.93
N LYS A 378 -34.25 16.33 5.00
CA LYS A 378 -33.74 15.75 6.25
C LYS A 378 -32.39 16.30 6.68
N CYS A 379 -31.48 16.53 5.72
CA CYS A 379 -30.13 17.02 6.03
C CYS A 379 -29.90 18.48 5.64
N GLY A 380 -30.90 19.14 5.02
CA GLY A 380 -30.88 20.57 4.72
C GLY A 380 -29.63 21.01 3.94
N PRO A 381 -29.35 20.44 2.75
CA PRO A 381 -28.18 20.84 1.98
C PRO A 381 -28.26 22.30 1.52
N PRO A 382 -27.12 22.97 1.24
CA PRO A 382 -27.08 24.32 0.67
C PRO A 382 -27.96 24.42 -0.59
N GLN A 383 -28.66 25.56 -0.76
CA GLN A 383 -29.66 25.77 -1.82
C GLN A 383 -29.21 26.72 -2.93
#